data_AF-A0A957UIR8-F1
#
_entry.id   AF-A0A957UIR8-F1
#
_cell.length_a   1.000
_cell.length_b   1.000
_cell.length_c   1.000
_cell.angle_alpha   90.00
_cell.angle_beta   90.00
_cell.angle_gamma   90.00
#
_symmetry.space_group_name_H-M   'P 1'
#
loop_
_entity.id
_entity.type
_entity.pdbx_description
1 polymer ?
#
loop_
_entity_poly.entity_id
_entity_poly.type
_entity_poly.pdbx_seq_one_letter_code
_entity_poly.pdbx_strand_id
1 'polypeptide(L)'
;MTNSTSSNTQVQLDTIQAYLRAHKLDGWLLYDFRGTNPIALYVAGLQRSGTRRWFLWIPQSGRPVWLIHAIEGNNFVDVSPQVDGEKRSYVSWQELSSALAQLVGARPNAPLRVAMEYSPDCAIPYVSKVDAGTLELVRAATGAEVVSSADLVQLVQAVLTSAQLASHRRAVAHCMGAKESAIDFIR
;
A
#
# COMPACT_ATOMS: atom_id res chain seq x y z
N MET A 1 -25.93 21.58 9.39
CA MET A 1 -25.16 20.51 10.06
C MET A 1 -24.37 19.78 8.99
N THR A 2 -23.13 20.18 8.80
CA THR A 2 -22.23 19.62 7.79
C THR A 2 -21.75 18.26 8.27
N ASN A 3 -22.19 17.18 7.62
CA ASN A 3 -21.60 15.86 7.80
C ASN A 3 -20.19 15.89 7.21
N SER A 4 -19.20 16.24 8.02
CA SER A 4 -17.80 15.97 7.74
C SER A 4 -17.59 14.47 7.88
N THR A 5 -17.86 13.71 6.82
CA THR A 5 -17.30 12.37 6.65
C THR A 5 -15.80 12.50 6.39
N SER A 6 -15.04 12.81 7.43
CA SER A 6 -13.63 12.51 7.47
C SER A 6 -13.52 10.99 7.45
N SER A 7 -13.40 10.39 6.26
CA SER A 7 -12.96 9.01 6.13
C SER A 7 -11.54 8.95 6.67
N ASN A 8 -11.42 8.68 7.96
CA ASN A 8 -10.15 8.56 8.66
C ASN A 8 -9.52 7.23 8.25
N THR A 9 -9.06 7.18 7.00
CA THR A 9 -8.28 6.09 6.45
C THR A 9 -6.84 6.27 6.92
N GLN A 10 -6.65 6.19 8.23
CA GLN A 10 -5.35 6.40 8.82
C GLN A 10 -4.55 5.10 8.68
N VAL A 11 -3.69 5.08 7.65
CA VAL A 11 -2.62 4.12 7.53
C VAL A 11 -1.92 4.03 8.87
N GLN A 12 -1.75 2.81 9.40
CA GLN A 12 -1.07 2.56 10.66
C GLN A 12 0.36 2.12 10.36
N LEU A 13 1.28 3.08 10.25
CA LEU A 13 2.69 2.83 9.96
C LEU A 13 3.28 1.82 10.95
N ASP A 14 3.01 1.97 12.25
CA ASP A 14 3.52 1.05 13.27
C ASP A 14 3.08 -0.40 13.04
N THR A 15 1.82 -0.59 12.61
CA THR A 15 1.25 -1.89 12.28
C THR A 15 1.91 -2.49 11.04
N ILE A 16 2.12 -1.67 9.99
CA ILE A 16 2.86 -2.09 8.80
C ILE A 16 4.29 -2.50 9.16
N GLN A 17 5.00 -1.67 9.92
CA GLN A 17 6.38 -1.94 10.30
C GLN A 17 6.53 -3.15 11.22
N ALA A 18 5.57 -3.36 12.14
CA ALA A 18 5.52 -4.56 12.95
C ALA A 18 5.35 -5.81 12.09
N TYR A 19 4.45 -5.77 11.10
CA TYR A 19 4.26 -6.87 10.15
C TYR A 19 5.55 -7.16 9.37
N LEU A 20 6.19 -6.12 8.82
CA LEU A 20 7.42 -6.24 8.04
C LEU A 20 8.52 -6.93 8.84
N ARG A 21 8.74 -6.49 10.09
CA ARG A 21 9.72 -7.12 11.00
C ARG A 21 9.39 -8.57 11.30
N ALA A 22 8.13 -8.87 11.62
CA ALA A 22 7.68 -10.22 11.96
C ALA A 22 7.88 -11.21 10.80
N HIS A 23 7.72 -10.75 9.56
CA HIS A 23 7.83 -11.57 8.34
C HIS A 23 9.20 -11.46 7.64
N LYS A 24 10.19 -10.81 8.30
CA LYS A 24 11.55 -10.61 7.79
C LYS A 24 11.57 -9.97 6.41
N LEU A 25 10.78 -8.91 6.26
CA LEU A 25 10.73 -8.06 5.07
C LEU A 25 11.44 -6.75 5.40
N ASP A 26 12.31 -6.29 4.50
CA ASP A 26 13.06 -5.05 4.73
C ASP A 26 12.18 -3.81 4.53
N GLY A 27 11.10 -3.96 3.76
CA GLY A 27 10.06 -2.94 3.64
C GLY A 27 9.05 -3.22 2.54
N TRP A 28 8.14 -2.27 2.39
CA TRP A 28 7.10 -2.24 1.37
C TRP A 28 7.40 -1.13 0.38
N LEU A 29 7.62 -1.48 -0.89
CA LEU A 29 7.83 -0.53 -1.96
C LEU A 29 6.53 -0.37 -2.76
N LEU A 30 5.82 0.71 -2.48
CA LEU A 30 4.63 1.09 -3.23
C LEU A 30 5.04 1.77 -4.53
N TYR A 31 4.28 1.52 -5.59
CA TYR A 31 4.49 2.07 -6.91
C TYR A 31 3.16 2.42 -7.56
N ASP A 32 3.11 3.54 -8.27
CA ASP A 32 1.99 3.86 -9.14
C ASP A 32 2.39 4.73 -10.34
N PHE A 33 1.56 4.67 -11.39
CA PHE A 33 1.62 5.53 -12.55
C PHE A 33 0.20 5.82 -13.04
N ARG A 34 -0.23 7.09 -12.98
CA ARG A 34 -1.57 7.52 -13.44
C ARG A 34 -2.72 6.79 -12.75
N GLY A 35 -2.53 6.30 -11.53
CA GLY A 35 -3.57 5.67 -10.72
C GLY A 35 -3.90 4.23 -11.13
N THR A 36 -2.97 3.52 -11.75
CA THR A 36 -3.10 2.10 -12.07
C THR A 36 -3.12 1.22 -10.82
N ASN A 37 -2.54 1.69 -9.72
CA ASN A 37 -2.45 1.01 -8.45
C ASN A 37 -3.27 1.73 -7.35
N PRO A 38 -4.56 1.39 -7.19
CA PRO A 38 -5.41 1.99 -6.17
C PRO A 38 -4.99 1.63 -4.73
N ILE A 39 -4.27 0.53 -4.54
CA ILE A 39 -3.71 0.15 -3.23
C ILE A 39 -2.62 1.14 -2.84
N ALA A 40 -1.70 1.46 -3.76
CA ALA A 40 -0.66 2.46 -3.49
C ALA A 40 -1.24 3.83 -3.18
N LEU A 41 -2.26 4.28 -3.91
CA LEU A 41 -2.96 5.53 -3.62
C LEU A 41 -3.60 5.54 -2.22
N TYR A 42 -4.29 4.46 -1.86
CA TYR A 42 -4.90 4.30 -0.53
C TYR A 42 -3.85 4.40 0.59
N VAL A 43 -2.74 3.66 0.47
CA VAL A 43 -1.67 3.66 1.50
C VAL A 43 -0.90 4.99 1.52
N ALA A 44 -0.81 5.67 0.39
CA ALA A 44 -0.26 7.02 0.30
C ALA A 44 -1.17 8.10 0.91
N GLY A 45 -2.46 7.81 1.09
CA GLY A 45 -3.47 8.82 1.41
C GLY A 45 -3.80 9.75 0.22
N LEU A 46 -3.47 9.34 -1.01
CA LEU A 46 -3.69 10.13 -2.22
C LEU A 46 -5.03 9.79 -2.86
N GLN A 47 -5.78 10.82 -3.25
CA GLN A 47 -7.03 10.65 -4.02
C GLN A 47 -6.80 10.41 -5.51
N ARG A 48 -5.66 10.90 -6.02
CA ARG A 48 -5.27 10.82 -7.43
C ARG A 48 -3.77 10.71 -7.53
N SER A 49 -3.33 10.12 -8.63
CA SER A 49 -1.92 10.06 -8.97
C SER A 49 -1.47 11.24 -9.83
N GLY A 50 -0.16 11.37 -9.95
CA GLY A 50 0.49 12.22 -10.96
C GLY A 50 0.50 11.59 -12.35
N THR A 51 1.06 12.33 -13.31
CA THR A 51 1.23 11.83 -14.69
C THR A 51 2.52 11.05 -14.91
N ARG A 52 3.41 11.01 -13.91
CA ARG A 52 4.68 10.27 -13.88
C ARG A 52 4.68 9.22 -12.78
N ARG A 53 5.63 8.30 -12.91
CA ARG A 53 5.88 7.25 -11.92
C ARG A 53 6.30 7.88 -10.60
N TRP A 54 5.88 7.27 -9.50
CA TRP A 54 6.38 7.56 -8.18
C TRP A 54 6.50 6.27 -7.37
N PHE A 55 7.34 6.32 -6.35
CA PHE A 55 7.54 5.23 -5.41
C PHE A 55 7.48 5.76 -3.98
N LEU A 56 6.94 4.96 -3.08
CA LEU A 56 6.97 5.19 -1.65
C LEU A 56 7.57 3.96 -0.97
N TRP A 57 8.70 4.16 -0.32
CA TRP A 57 9.36 3.14 0.49
C TRP A 57 8.93 3.27 1.94
N ILE A 58 8.29 2.22 2.47
CA ILE A 58 8.00 2.07 3.89
C ILE A 58 8.96 1.02 4.45
N PRO A 59 10.06 1.42 5.12
CA PRO A 59 11.01 0.47 5.69
C PRO A 59 10.41 -0.25 6.90
N GLN A 60 10.95 -1.41 7.26
CA GLN A 60 10.59 -2.13 8.49
C GLN A 60 10.88 -1.34 9.79
N SER A 61 11.67 -0.28 9.71
CA SER A 61 11.94 0.66 10.79
C SER A 61 12.35 2.02 10.23
N GLY A 62 11.93 3.10 10.88
CA GLY A 62 12.27 4.47 10.49
C GLY A 62 11.17 5.15 9.67
N ARG A 63 11.50 6.29 9.06
CA ARG A 63 10.52 7.09 8.32
C ARG A 63 10.36 6.57 6.89
N PRO A 64 9.14 6.62 6.32
CA PRO A 64 8.95 6.41 4.89
C PRO A 64 9.74 7.42 4.06
N VAL A 65 10.05 7.06 2.81
CA VAL A 65 10.77 7.93 1.87
C VAL A 65 10.11 7.83 0.50
N TRP A 66 9.90 8.97 -0.15
CA TRP A 66 9.32 9.07 -1.48
C TRP A 66 10.40 9.24 -2.54
N LEU A 67 10.15 8.67 -3.70
CA LEU A 67 10.88 8.94 -4.93
C LEU A 67 9.88 9.39 -6.00
N ILE A 68 9.92 10.68 -6.33
CA ILE A 68 8.97 11.34 -7.23
C ILE A 68 9.68 11.98 -8.41
N HIS A 69 8.99 12.15 -9.53
CA HIS A 69 9.57 12.89 -10.64
C HIS A 69 9.63 14.38 -10.33
N ALA A 70 10.71 15.08 -10.68
CA ALA A 70 10.95 16.48 -10.29
C ALA A 70 9.82 17.46 -10.69
N ILE A 71 9.18 17.23 -11.84
CA ILE A 71 8.07 18.07 -12.34
C ILE A 71 6.71 17.82 -11.66
N GLU A 72 6.61 16.82 -10.78
CA GLU A 72 5.35 16.40 -10.13
C GLU A 72 5.31 16.76 -8.63
N GLY A 73 6.29 17.53 -8.14
CA GLY A 73 6.46 17.82 -6.70
C GLY A 73 5.19 18.31 -5.99
N ASN A 74 4.38 19.14 -6.66
CA ASN A 74 3.17 19.72 -6.08
C ASN A 74 2.01 18.72 -5.91
N ASN A 75 2.06 17.54 -6.53
CA ASN A 75 0.99 16.54 -6.42
C ASN A 75 1.06 15.70 -5.13
N PHE A 76 2.16 15.82 -4.37
CA PHE A 76 2.44 15.00 -3.18
C PHE A 76 2.47 15.83 -1.89
N VAL A 77 1.76 16.95 -1.85
CA VAL A 77 1.70 17.84 -0.67
C VAL A 77 0.67 17.37 0.36
N ASP A 78 -0.45 16.79 -0.09
CA ASP A 78 -1.56 16.31 0.76
C ASP A 78 -1.52 14.79 0.89
N VAL A 79 -0.43 14.25 1.44
CA VAL A 79 -0.27 12.82 1.74
C VAL A 79 -0.67 12.50 3.19
N SER A 80 -0.91 11.23 3.49
CA SER A 80 -1.20 10.83 4.88
C SER A 80 -0.03 11.18 5.81
N PRO A 81 -0.27 11.83 6.98
CA PRO A 81 0.81 12.31 7.86
C PRO A 81 1.81 11.23 8.30
N GLN A 82 1.35 9.97 8.42
CA GLN A 82 2.21 8.87 8.85
C GLN A 82 3.20 8.45 7.76
N VAL A 83 2.90 8.74 6.49
CA VAL A 83 3.79 8.45 5.35
C VAL A 83 4.42 9.71 4.78
N ASP A 84 4.24 10.88 5.42
CA ASP A 84 4.85 12.14 5.00
C ASP A 84 6.33 12.20 5.40
N GLY A 85 7.13 11.48 4.64
CA GLY A 85 8.56 11.33 4.80
C GLY A 85 9.39 12.26 3.92
N GLU A 86 10.70 11.97 3.89
CA GLU A 86 11.62 12.62 2.96
C GLU A 86 11.15 12.40 1.51
N LYS A 87 11.21 13.44 0.68
CA LYS A 87 10.88 13.36 -0.75
C LYS A 87 12.14 13.57 -1.58
N ARG A 88 12.55 12.53 -2.31
CA ARG A 88 13.65 12.58 -3.27
C ARG A 88 13.08 12.71 -4.67
N SER A 89 13.78 13.44 -5.53
CA SER A 89 13.40 13.64 -6.91
C SER A 89 14.29 12.88 -7.88
N TYR A 90 13.73 12.51 -9.03
CA TYR A 90 14.51 12.09 -10.21
C TYR A 90 13.99 12.79 -11.47
N VAL A 91 14.81 12.82 -12.53
CA VAL A 91 14.47 13.40 -13.84
C VAL A 91 14.63 12.37 -14.96
N SER A 92 15.73 11.63 -14.99
CA SER A 92 16.03 10.67 -16.06
C SER A 92 15.71 9.23 -15.68
N TRP A 93 15.62 8.33 -16.67
CA TRP A 93 15.40 6.91 -16.39
C TRP A 93 16.64 6.23 -15.78
N GLN A 94 17.85 6.69 -16.12
CA GLN A 94 19.09 6.22 -15.51
C GLN A 94 19.15 6.61 -14.03
N GLU A 95 18.79 7.85 -13.72
CA GLU A 95 18.69 8.36 -12.36
C GLU A 95 17.61 7.64 -11.56
N LEU A 96 16.47 7.32 -12.17
CA LEU A 96 15.43 6.54 -11.50
C LEU A 96 15.97 5.19 -11.00
N SER A 97 16.74 4.48 -11.82
CA SER A 97 17.31 3.17 -11.46
C SER A 97 18.27 3.30 -10.26
N SER A 98 19.22 4.24 -10.30
CA SER A 98 20.15 4.44 -9.19
C SER A 98 19.46 4.97 -7.93
N ALA A 99 18.46 5.85 -8.09
CA ALA A 99 17.67 6.38 -6.98
C ALA A 99 16.80 5.30 -6.33
N LEU A 100 16.27 4.32 -7.08
CA LEU A 100 15.55 3.16 -6.51
C LEU A 100 16.47 2.32 -5.61
N ALA A 101 17.70 2.03 -6.07
CA ALA A 101 18.69 1.31 -5.26
C ALA A 101 19.00 2.05 -3.95
N GLN A 102 19.20 3.37 -4.03
CA GLN A 102 19.44 4.21 -2.86
C GLN A 102 18.22 4.33 -1.94
N LEU A 103 17.01 4.37 -2.50
CA LEU A 103 15.75 4.50 -1.78
C LEU A 103 15.54 3.32 -0.82
N VAL A 104 15.74 2.10 -1.32
CA VAL A 104 15.57 0.87 -0.52
C VAL A 104 16.84 0.48 0.25
N GLY A 105 17.92 1.27 0.13
CA GLY A 105 19.19 1.00 0.79
C GLY A 105 19.89 -0.27 0.29
N ALA A 106 19.72 -0.62 -0.99
CA ALA A 106 20.33 -1.80 -1.60
C ALA A 106 21.85 -1.77 -1.46
N ARG A 107 22.44 -2.92 -1.10
CA ARG A 107 23.90 -3.08 -0.96
C ARG A 107 24.34 -4.31 -1.73
N PRO A 108 25.52 -4.27 -2.38
CA PRO A 108 26.09 -5.46 -3.01
C PRO A 108 26.17 -6.63 -2.01
N ASN A 109 25.71 -7.80 -2.43
CA ASN A 109 25.76 -9.05 -1.66
C ASN A 109 24.97 -9.05 -0.33
N ALA A 110 24.08 -8.09 -0.10
CA ALA A 110 23.14 -8.12 1.01
C ALA A 110 21.76 -8.62 0.53
N PRO A 111 21.16 -9.62 1.19
CA PRO A 111 19.80 -10.01 0.86
C PRO A 111 18.85 -8.84 1.17
N LEU A 112 17.90 -8.61 0.27
CA LEU A 112 16.90 -7.57 0.39
C LEU A 112 15.55 -8.16 -0.01
N ARG A 113 14.55 -8.10 0.88
CA ARG A 113 13.21 -8.64 0.66
C ARG A 113 12.19 -7.51 0.67
N VAL A 114 11.56 -7.28 -0.46
CA VAL A 114 10.67 -6.13 -0.68
C VAL A 114 9.26 -6.64 -1.01
N ALA A 115 8.27 -6.19 -0.26
CA ALA A 115 6.88 -6.39 -0.63
C ALA A 115 6.45 -5.38 -1.69
N MET A 116 5.67 -5.82 -2.67
CA MET A 116 5.02 -4.96 -3.68
C MET A 116 3.65 -5.54 -4.05
N GLU A 117 2.80 -4.75 -4.73
CA GLU A 117 1.52 -5.20 -5.32
C GLU A 117 1.76 -6.14 -6.53
N TYR A 118 2.40 -7.25 -6.23
CA TYR A 118 2.76 -8.36 -7.11
C TYR A 118 2.03 -9.60 -6.60
N SER A 119 1.51 -10.42 -7.51
CA SER A 119 0.93 -11.73 -7.18
C SER A 119 1.53 -12.77 -8.13
N PRO A 120 2.33 -13.73 -7.60
CA PRO A 120 2.81 -14.85 -8.40
C PRO A 120 1.67 -15.54 -9.16
N ASP A 121 1.90 -15.82 -10.44
CA ASP A 121 0.92 -16.44 -11.34
C ASP A 121 -0.43 -15.72 -11.42
N CYS A 122 -0.48 -14.44 -11.03
CA CYS A 122 -1.71 -13.68 -10.89
C CYS A 122 -2.74 -14.38 -9.98
N ALA A 123 -2.29 -15.11 -8.95
CA ALA A 123 -3.16 -15.86 -8.03
C ALA A 123 -4.19 -14.97 -7.33
N ILE A 124 -3.87 -13.69 -7.13
CA ILE A 124 -4.75 -12.67 -6.56
C ILE A 124 -4.76 -11.43 -7.49
N PRO A 125 -5.67 -11.37 -8.48
CA PRO A 125 -5.73 -10.27 -9.45
C PRO A 125 -5.97 -8.89 -8.82
N TYR A 126 -6.58 -8.85 -7.64
CA TYR A 126 -6.76 -7.60 -6.88
C TYR A 126 -5.43 -7.02 -6.38
N VAL A 127 -4.44 -7.86 -6.09
CA VAL A 127 -3.11 -7.45 -5.63
C VAL A 127 -2.13 -7.29 -6.79
N SER A 128 -2.34 -7.96 -7.93
CA SER A 128 -1.45 -7.85 -9.10
C SER A 128 -1.58 -6.50 -9.82
N LYS A 129 -0.92 -5.45 -9.31
CA LYS A 129 -1.01 -4.07 -9.83
C LYS A 129 0.30 -3.50 -10.36
N VAL A 130 1.44 -4.02 -9.93
CA VAL A 130 2.74 -3.64 -10.50
C VAL A 130 2.91 -4.30 -11.86
N ASP A 131 3.21 -3.51 -12.88
CA ASP A 131 3.47 -4.02 -14.22
C ASP A 131 4.81 -4.78 -14.27
N ALA A 132 4.92 -5.73 -15.20
CA ALA A 132 6.10 -6.58 -15.32
C ALA A 132 7.40 -5.78 -15.54
N GLY A 133 7.36 -4.71 -16.35
CA GLY A 133 8.53 -3.88 -16.62
C GLY A 133 9.03 -3.12 -15.39
N THR A 134 8.11 -2.63 -14.54
CA THR A 134 8.48 -2.03 -13.25
C THR A 134 9.05 -3.08 -12.29
N LEU A 135 8.50 -4.29 -12.26
CA LEU A 135 9.03 -5.39 -11.44
C LEU A 135 10.46 -5.78 -11.86
N GLU A 136 10.71 -5.86 -13.16
CA GLU A 136 12.05 -6.10 -13.73
C GLU A 136 13.03 -4.97 -13.36
N LEU A 137 12.61 -3.72 -13.50
CA LEU A 137 13.41 -2.55 -13.11
C LEU A 137 13.81 -2.60 -11.64
N VAL A 138 12.87 -2.87 -10.73
CA VAL A 138 13.15 -2.95 -9.29
C VAL A 138 14.15 -4.07 -9.00
N ARG A 139 13.94 -5.26 -9.56
CA ARG A 139 14.87 -6.40 -9.38
C ARG A 139 16.28 -6.07 -9.90
N ALA A 140 16.39 -5.49 -11.09
CA ALA A 140 17.66 -5.14 -11.69
C ALA A 140 18.39 -4.03 -10.91
N ALA A 141 17.68 -3.01 -10.45
CA ALA A 141 18.27 -1.89 -9.73
C ALA A 141 18.70 -2.25 -8.30
N THR A 142 17.94 -3.12 -7.62
CA THR A 142 18.07 -3.34 -6.17
C THR A 142 18.65 -4.71 -5.80
N GLY A 143 18.55 -5.70 -6.69
CA GLY A 143 18.82 -7.11 -6.36
C GLY A 143 17.80 -7.73 -5.40
N ALA A 144 16.67 -7.05 -5.13
CA ALA A 144 15.69 -7.51 -4.16
C ALA A 144 14.94 -8.77 -4.60
N GLU A 145 14.69 -9.66 -3.63
CA GLU A 145 13.60 -10.63 -3.70
C GLU A 145 12.28 -9.87 -3.53
N VAL A 146 11.51 -9.76 -4.61
CA VAL A 146 10.18 -9.14 -4.56
C VAL A 146 9.13 -10.18 -4.21
N VAL A 147 8.42 -9.95 -3.11
CA VAL A 147 7.33 -10.79 -2.60
C VAL A 147 5.97 -10.08 -2.71
N SER A 148 4.89 -10.83 -2.60
CA SER A 148 3.54 -10.26 -2.64
C SER A 148 3.23 -9.42 -1.40
N SER A 149 2.57 -8.28 -1.58
CA SER A 149 2.02 -7.46 -0.51
C SER A 149 0.62 -7.89 -0.07
N ALA A 150 0.06 -9.01 -0.55
CA ALA A 150 -1.32 -9.41 -0.30
C ALA A 150 -1.75 -9.35 1.18
N ASP A 151 -0.92 -9.89 2.08
CA ASP A 151 -1.20 -9.89 3.51
C ASP A 151 -1.09 -8.48 4.13
N LEU A 152 -0.15 -7.66 3.64
CA LEU A 152 -0.05 -6.25 4.03
C LEU A 152 -1.29 -5.48 3.58
N VAL A 153 -1.79 -5.73 2.37
CA VAL A 153 -3.01 -5.12 1.83
C VAL A 153 -4.21 -5.49 2.69
N GLN A 154 -4.34 -6.76 3.06
CA GLN A 154 -5.40 -7.20 3.97
C GLN A 154 -5.29 -6.49 5.33
N LEU A 155 -4.08 -6.37 5.87
CA LEU A 155 -3.83 -5.70 7.15
C LEU A 155 -4.22 -4.22 7.15
N VAL A 156 -4.10 -3.52 6.01
CA VAL A 156 -4.40 -2.09 5.93
C VAL A 156 -5.81 -1.77 5.44
N GLN A 157 -6.38 -2.58 4.54
CA GLN A 157 -7.69 -2.29 3.92
C GLN A 157 -8.85 -3.08 4.53
N ALA A 158 -8.60 -4.23 5.15
CA ALA A 158 -9.65 -5.12 5.67
C ALA A 158 -9.90 -4.98 7.18
N VAL A 159 -9.63 -3.79 7.75
CA VAL A 159 -9.85 -3.51 9.17
C VAL A 159 -11.14 -2.70 9.36
N LEU A 160 -12.12 -3.29 10.06
CA LEU A 160 -13.35 -2.60 10.41
C LEU A 160 -13.08 -1.54 11.47
N THR A 161 -13.47 -0.30 11.20
CA THR A 161 -13.59 0.73 12.23
C THR A 161 -14.60 0.31 13.30
N SER A 162 -14.53 0.91 14.48
CA SER A 162 -15.50 0.66 15.56
C SER A 162 -16.95 0.91 15.11
N ALA A 163 -17.17 1.93 14.26
CA ALA A 163 -18.48 2.22 13.69
C ALA A 163 -18.93 1.14 12.68
N GLN A 164 -18.04 0.67 11.80
CA GLN A 164 -18.33 -0.42 10.86
C GLN A 164 -18.60 -1.73 11.61
N LEU A 165 -17.84 -2.05 12.66
CA LEU A 165 -18.06 -3.23 13.50
C LEU A 165 -19.41 -3.16 14.21
N ALA A 166 -19.77 -2.00 14.78
CA ALA A 166 -21.07 -1.81 15.39
C ALA A 166 -22.21 -1.95 14.37
N SER A 167 -22.03 -1.43 13.16
CA SER A 167 -22.98 -1.60 12.05
C SER A 167 -23.14 -3.06 11.65
N HIS A 168 -22.03 -3.77 11.51
CA HIS A 168 -22.00 -5.19 11.20
C HIS A 168 -22.77 -6.01 12.25
N ARG A 169 -22.56 -5.74 13.55
CA ARG A 169 -23.30 -6.41 14.63
C ARG A 169 -24.81 -6.18 14.58
N ARG A 170 -25.26 -4.96 14.23
CA ARG A 170 -26.70 -4.69 14.02
C ARG A 170 -27.26 -5.49 12.85
N ALA A 171 -26.55 -5.54 11.73
CA ALA A 171 -26.96 -6.33 10.57
C ALA A 171 -27.09 -7.82 10.93
N VAL A 172 -26.12 -8.37 11.66
CA VAL A 172 -26.17 -9.76 12.16
C VAL A 172 -27.43 -10.03 12.97
N ALA A 173 -27.79 -9.15 13.92
CA ALA A 173 -28.98 -9.32 14.73
C ALA A 173 -30.27 -9.41 13.88
N HIS A 174 -30.39 -8.57 12.85
CA HIS A 174 -31.54 -8.61 11.94
C HIS A 174 -31.54 -9.84 11.04
N CYS A 175 -30.39 -10.24 10.48
CA CYS A 175 -30.27 -11.45 9.67
C CYS A 175 -30.65 -12.71 10.46
N MET A 176 -30.25 -12.78 11.73
CA MET A 176 -30.59 -13.91 12.61
C MET A 176 -32.08 -13.95 12.92
N GLY A 177 -32.69 -12.81 13.25
CA GLY A 177 -34.15 -12.74 13.47
C GLY A 177 -34.95 -13.12 12.21
N ALA A 178 -34.54 -12.64 11.04
CA ALA A 178 -35.18 -13.01 9.78
C ALA A 178 -35.06 -14.52 9.48
N LYS A 179 -33.89 -15.11 9.75
CA LYS A 179 -33.65 -16.56 9.63
C LYS A 179 -34.58 -17.35 10.55
N GLU A 180 -34.74 -16.93 11.80
CA GLU A 180 -35.63 -17.57 12.77
C GLU A 180 -37.08 -17.53 12.31
N SER A 181 -37.60 -16.34 11.95
CA SER A 181 -38.96 -16.20 11.44
C SER A 181 -39.22 -17.04 10.18
N ALA A 182 -38.24 -17.15 9.28
CA ALA A 182 -38.37 -17.96 8.08
C ALA A 182 -38.42 -19.47 8.39
N ILE A 183 -37.63 -19.95 9.36
CA ILE A 183 -37.66 -21.35 9.81
C ILE A 183 -38.99 -21.67 10.50
N ASP A 184 -39.50 -20.76 11.32
CA ASP A 184 -40.77 -20.97 12.03
C ASP A 184 -41.97 -20.97 11.07
N PHE A 185 -41.90 -20.23 9.96
CA PHE A 185 -42.97 -20.20 8.96
C PHE A 185 -43.13 -21.53 8.18
N ILE A 186 -42.08 -22.32 8.05
CA ILE A 186 -42.09 -23.59 7.30
C ILE A 186 -42.27 -24.83 8.19
N ARG A 187 -42.44 -24.63 9.50
CA ARG A 187 -42.75 -25.69 10.48
C ARG A 187 -44.25 -25.72 10.77
#